data_AF-A0A931XMB8-F1
#
_entry.id   AF-A0A931XMB8-F1
#
_cell.length_a   1.000
_cell.length_b   1.000
_cell.length_c   1.000
_cell.angle_alpha   90.00
_cell.angle_beta   90.00
_cell.angle_gamma   90.00
#
_symmetry.space_group_name_H-M   'P 1'
#
loop_
_entity.id
_entity.type
_entity.pdbx_description
1 polymer ?
#
loop_
_entity_poly.entity_id
_entity_poly.type
_entity_poly.pdbx_seq_one_letter_code
_entity_poly.pdbx_strand_id
1 'polypeptide(L)'
;MKETRLVTVFFFALLLVLLYFAYLIVSPFLRPIAWAAILAVVVYPAHMRLVRLLRGRATVSALIVTLFILFLVLAPALRLAGFLAEEAIEFSKLARSFVEEDRVKEWQGNPWVMELARLWDLSSAHLESFNIDLKKVTLEGIQKTSGLLVSQATAVVQNVFTLPLHVIIWLFTFFFFLKDGKELCERVRSLLPMSEADQASLFDRIVNAVFAVVHG
;
A
#
# COMPACT_ATOMS: atom_id res chain seq x y z
N MET A 1 26.79 12.19 -46.49
CA MET A 1 26.61 10.93 -45.72
C MET A 1 26.88 11.06 -44.21
N LYS A 2 27.77 11.95 -43.73
CA LYS A 2 27.99 12.14 -42.28
C LYS A 2 26.86 12.93 -41.59
N GLU A 3 26.30 13.94 -42.26
CA GLU A 3 25.21 14.74 -41.70
C GLU A 3 23.91 13.97 -41.47
N THR A 4 23.55 13.05 -42.37
CA THR A 4 22.37 12.19 -42.20
C THR A 4 22.50 11.27 -40.99
N ARG A 5 23.68 10.72 -40.70
CA ARG A 5 23.90 9.90 -39.49
C ARG A 5 23.76 10.70 -38.20
N LEU A 6 24.23 11.96 -38.20
CA LEU A 6 24.11 12.86 -37.04
C LEU A 6 22.64 13.18 -36.76
N VAL A 7 21.86 13.47 -37.80
CA VAL A 7 20.41 13.68 -37.68
C VAL A 7 19.69 12.42 -37.20
N THR A 8 20.03 11.24 -37.72
CA THR A 8 19.44 9.97 -37.25
C THR A 8 19.76 9.70 -35.78
N VAL A 9 21.02 9.85 -35.35
CA VAL A 9 21.41 9.64 -33.96
C VAL A 9 20.73 10.64 -33.03
N PHE A 10 20.66 11.91 -33.43
CA PHE A 10 19.95 12.95 -32.67
C PHE A 10 18.45 12.64 -32.55
N PHE A 11 17.81 12.22 -33.64
CA PHE A 11 16.39 11.83 -33.63
C PHE A 11 16.13 10.63 -32.71
N PHE A 12 16.94 9.58 -32.77
CA PHE A 12 16.80 8.42 -31.87
C PHE A 12 17.10 8.78 -30.41
N ALA A 13 18.09 9.65 -30.16
CA ALA A 13 18.35 10.15 -28.82
C ALA A 13 17.15 10.95 -28.27
N LEU A 14 16.58 11.85 -29.08
CA LEU A 14 15.39 12.61 -28.72
C LEU A 14 14.18 11.69 -28.48
N LEU A 15 13.99 10.67 -29.33
CA LEU A 15 12.95 9.67 -29.17
C LEU A 15 13.09 8.92 -27.85
N LEU A 16 14.30 8.47 -27.49
CA LEU A 16 14.56 7.77 -26.23
C LEU A 16 14.30 8.67 -25.01
N VAL A 17 14.70 9.95 -25.08
CA VAL A 17 14.42 10.92 -24.02
C VAL A 17 12.91 11.14 -23.86
N LEU A 18 12.19 11.29 -24.97
CA LEU A 18 10.73 11.47 -24.96
C LEU A 18 10.03 10.23 -24.41
N LEU A 19 10.49 9.03 -24.79
CA LEU A 19 9.97 7.76 -24.28
C LEU A 19 10.26 7.60 -22.77
N TYR A 20 11.43 8.04 -22.31
CA TYR A 20 11.79 8.03 -20.90
C TYR A 20 10.89 8.96 -20.07
N PHE A 21 10.65 10.19 -20.54
CA PHE A 21 9.71 11.10 -19.88
C PHE A 21 8.26 10.58 -19.91
N ALA A 22 7.82 10.01 -21.03
CA ALA A 22 6.52 9.37 -21.12
C ALA A 22 6.40 8.21 -20.11
N TYR A 23 7.43 7.37 -20.00
CA TYR A 23 7.48 6.30 -19.00
C TYR A 23 7.42 6.86 -17.57
N LEU A 24 8.14 7.93 -17.27
CA LEU A 24 8.14 8.54 -15.94
C LEU A 24 6.74 9.03 -15.55
N ILE A 25 6.01 9.63 -16.49
CA ILE A 25 4.62 10.08 -16.29
C ILE A 25 3.67 8.88 -16.11
N VAL A 26 3.82 7.81 -16.89
CA VAL A 26 2.94 6.63 -16.84
C VAL A 26 3.25 5.71 -15.65
N SER A 27 4.50 5.68 -15.18
CA SER A 27 4.97 4.79 -14.11
C SER A 27 4.12 4.79 -12.83
N PRO A 28 3.64 5.92 -12.28
CA PRO A 28 2.77 5.90 -11.09
C PRO A 28 1.39 5.29 -11.36
N PHE A 29 0.93 5.24 -12.62
CA PHE A 29 -0.37 4.66 -13.01
C PHE A 29 -0.28 3.14 -13.23
N LEU A 30 0.89 2.62 -13.61
CA LEU A 30 1.06 1.18 -13.86
C LEU A 30 0.75 0.33 -12.64
N ARG A 31 1.13 0.80 -11.44
CA ARG A 31 0.89 0.07 -10.19
C ARG A 31 -0.60 -0.11 -9.88
N PRO A 32 -1.43 0.95 -9.83
CA PRO A 32 -2.87 0.77 -9.67
C PRO A 32 -3.49 0.01 -10.86
N ILE A 33 -3.07 0.24 -12.10
CA ILE A 33 -3.60 -0.52 -13.26
C ILE A 33 -3.33 -2.03 -13.11
N ALA A 34 -2.14 -2.42 -12.66
CA ALA A 34 -1.79 -3.83 -12.45
C ALA A 34 -2.65 -4.47 -11.35
N TRP A 35 -2.83 -3.78 -10.21
CA TRP A 35 -3.73 -4.24 -9.16
C TRP A 35 -5.19 -4.34 -9.63
N ALA A 36 -5.63 -3.40 -10.48
CA ALA A 36 -6.96 -3.44 -11.09
C ALA A 36 -7.11 -4.66 -12.00
N ALA A 37 -6.09 -4.97 -12.82
CA ALA A 37 -6.08 -6.12 -13.73
C ALA A 37 -6.20 -7.44 -12.96
N ILE A 38 -5.35 -7.63 -11.95
CA ILE A 38 -5.34 -8.85 -11.11
C ILE A 38 -6.71 -9.05 -10.49
N LEU A 39 -7.24 -8.02 -9.84
CA LEU A 39 -8.55 -8.10 -9.19
C LEU A 39 -9.66 -8.36 -10.21
N ALA A 40 -9.60 -7.72 -11.39
CA ALA A 40 -10.60 -7.88 -12.44
C ALA A 40 -10.64 -9.33 -12.93
N VAL A 41 -9.49 -9.96 -13.16
CA VAL A 41 -9.39 -11.37 -13.55
C VAL A 41 -9.98 -12.29 -12.47
N VAL A 42 -9.64 -12.05 -11.20
CA VAL A 42 -10.13 -12.86 -10.07
C VAL A 42 -11.66 -12.74 -9.89
N VAL A 43 -12.19 -11.53 -10.03
CA VAL A 43 -13.62 -11.23 -9.82
C VAL A 43 -14.45 -11.48 -11.08
N TYR A 44 -13.83 -11.60 -12.26
CA TYR A 44 -14.48 -11.86 -13.53
C TYR A 44 -15.55 -12.98 -13.50
N PRO A 45 -15.30 -14.17 -12.93
CA PRO A 45 -16.32 -15.22 -12.84
C PRO A 45 -17.55 -14.79 -12.03
N ALA A 46 -17.37 -14.04 -10.94
CA ALA A 46 -18.47 -13.50 -10.15
C ALA A 46 -19.24 -12.42 -10.93
N HIS A 47 -18.52 -11.53 -11.62
CA HIS A 47 -19.11 -10.54 -12.51
C HIS A 47 -19.98 -11.18 -13.60
N MET A 48 -19.52 -12.25 -14.26
CA MET A 48 -20.29 -12.95 -15.29
C MET A 48 -21.57 -13.62 -14.75
N ARG A 49 -21.54 -14.16 -13.52
CA ARG A 49 -22.76 -14.67 -12.87
C ARG A 49 -23.77 -13.54 -12.64
N LEU A 50 -23.30 -12.38 -12.21
CA LEU A 50 -24.16 -11.21 -11.98
C LEU A 50 -24.72 -10.61 -13.29
N VAL A 51 -23.94 -10.58 -14.37
CA VAL A 51 -24.42 -10.18 -15.71
C VAL A 51 -25.58 -11.07 -16.16
N ARG A 52 -25.49 -12.38 -15.92
CA ARG A 52 -26.55 -13.34 -16.26
C ARG A 52 -27.82 -13.09 -15.45
N LEU A 53 -27.69 -12.77 -14.16
CA LEU A 53 -28.82 -12.41 -13.28
C LEU A 53 -29.47 -11.09 -13.71
N LEU A 54 -28.68 -10.11 -14.15
CA LEU A 54 -29.14 -8.79 -14.59
C LEU A 54 -29.60 -8.75 -16.06
N ARG A 55 -29.99 -9.89 -16.62
CA ARG A 55 -30.52 -10.02 -18.00
C ARG A 55 -29.57 -9.45 -19.07
N GLY A 56 -28.26 -9.64 -18.90
CA GLY A 56 -27.24 -9.23 -19.88
C GLY A 56 -26.77 -7.77 -19.75
N ARG A 57 -27.19 -7.03 -18.73
CA ARG A 57 -26.75 -5.64 -18.50
C ARG A 57 -25.33 -5.58 -17.91
N ALA A 58 -24.33 -5.71 -18.77
CA ALA A 58 -22.91 -5.71 -18.39
C ALA A 58 -22.47 -4.46 -17.63
N THR A 59 -22.87 -3.26 -18.07
CA THR A 59 -22.49 -1.99 -17.43
C THR A 59 -23.00 -1.88 -15.98
N VAL A 60 -24.23 -2.32 -15.74
CA VAL A 60 -24.85 -2.25 -14.40
C VAL A 60 -24.18 -3.27 -13.47
N SER A 61 -23.88 -4.47 -13.98
CA SER A 61 -23.14 -5.49 -13.25
C SER A 61 -21.76 -4.99 -12.84
N ALA A 62 -20.99 -4.42 -13.78
CA ALA A 62 -19.66 -3.88 -13.52
C ALA A 62 -19.69 -2.77 -12.47
N LEU A 63 -20.69 -1.88 -12.53
CA LEU A 63 -20.87 -0.81 -11.54
C LEU A 63 -21.17 -1.37 -10.14
N ILE A 64 -22.08 -2.33 -10.03
CA ILE A 64 -22.43 -2.97 -8.74
C ILE A 64 -21.21 -3.66 -8.13
N VAL A 65 -20.47 -4.44 -8.92
CA VAL A 65 -19.27 -5.14 -8.44
C VAL A 65 -18.19 -4.14 -8.01
N THR A 66 -17.99 -3.07 -8.79
CA THR A 66 -17.03 -2.02 -8.45
C THR A 66 -17.38 -1.32 -7.14
N LEU A 67 -18.65 -0.94 -6.96
CA LEU A 67 -19.15 -0.34 -5.71
C LEU A 67 -19.02 -1.31 -4.53
N PHE A 68 -19.37 -2.58 -4.72
CA PHE A 68 -19.24 -3.59 -3.67
C PHE A 68 -17.80 -3.72 -3.18
N ILE A 69 -16.84 -3.82 -4.11
CA ILE A 69 -15.41 -3.90 -3.79
C ILE A 69 -14.91 -2.60 -3.17
N LEU A 70 -15.39 -1.46 -3.65
CA LEU A 70 -15.07 -0.17 -3.07
C LEU A 70 -15.43 -0.13 -1.58
N PHE A 71 -16.65 -0.53 -1.23
CA PHE A 71 -17.07 -0.60 0.18
C PHE A 71 -16.30 -1.67 0.95
N LEU A 72 -16.05 -2.84 0.35
CA LEU A 72 -15.29 -3.92 0.96
C LEU A 72 -13.87 -3.49 1.36
N VAL A 73 -13.23 -2.63 0.55
CA VAL A 73 -11.85 -2.15 0.79
C VAL A 73 -11.83 -0.87 1.62
N LEU A 74 -12.72 0.09 1.37
CA LEU A 74 -12.75 1.35 2.13
C LEU A 74 -13.24 1.16 3.56
N ALA A 75 -14.22 0.29 3.81
CA ALA A 75 -14.75 0.09 5.16
C ALA A 75 -13.68 -0.32 6.20
N PRO A 76 -12.84 -1.35 5.96
CA PRO A 76 -11.76 -1.69 6.90
C PRO A 76 -10.69 -0.60 6.96
N ALA A 77 -10.36 0.04 5.83
CA ALA A 77 -9.35 1.11 5.80
C ALA A 77 -9.77 2.30 6.67
N LEU A 78 -11.04 2.72 6.59
CA LEU A 78 -11.58 3.81 7.40
C LEU A 78 -11.65 3.44 8.89
N ARG A 79 -12.01 2.20 9.23
CA ARG A 79 -11.99 1.74 10.63
C ARG A 79 -10.58 1.73 11.20
N LEU A 80 -9.61 1.21 10.45
CA LEU A 80 -8.21 1.20 10.87
C LEU A 80 -7.70 2.63 11.04
N ALA A 81 -7.97 3.52 10.08
CA ALA A 81 -7.58 4.93 10.19
C ALA A 81 -8.21 5.62 11.41
N GLY A 82 -9.48 5.33 11.72
CA GLY A 82 -10.16 5.83 12.92
C GLY A 82 -9.49 5.33 14.20
N PHE A 83 -9.24 4.03 14.30
CA PHE A 83 -8.56 3.42 15.45
C PHE A 83 -7.16 4.02 15.68
N LEU A 84 -6.36 4.16 14.61
CA LEU A 84 -5.04 4.79 14.70
C LEU A 84 -5.11 6.26 15.10
N ALA A 85 -6.13 7.00 14.63
CA ALA A 85 -6.31 8.41 14.99
C ALA A 85 -6.67 8.58 16.48
N GLU A 86 -7.55 7.72 17.01
CA GLU A 86 -7.90 7.70 18.43
C GLU A 86 -6.66 7.39 19.29
N GLU A 87 -5.89 6.37 18.92
CA GLU A 87 -4.69 5.96 19.66
C GLU A 87 -3.58 7.02 19.60
N ALA A 88 -3.44 7.73 18.48
CA ALA A 88 -2.53 8.87 18.38
C ALA A 88 -2.95 10.04 19.31
N ILE A 89 -4.25 10.30 19.45
CA ILE A 89 -4.78 11.33 20.36
C ILE A 89 -4.54 10.91 21.81
N GLU A 90 -4.81 9.66 22.19
CA GLU A 90 -4.56 9.17 23.56
C GLU A 90 -3.08 9.22 23.93
N PHE A 91 -2.19 8.82 23.02
CA PHE A 91 -0.75 8.94 23.23
C PHE A 91 -0.32 10.40 23.40
N SER A 92 -0.89 11.33 22.61
CA SER A 92 -0.59 12.76 22.76
C SER A 92 -1.03 13.32 24.11
N LYS A 93 -2.13 12.79 24.68
CA LYS A 93 -2.60 13.15 26.02
C LYS A 93 -1.71 12.55 27.11
N LEU A 94 -1.32 11.29 26.98
CA LEU A 94 -0.39 10.63 27.89
C LEU A 94 0.96 11.37 27.92
N ALA A 95 1.53 11.67 26.75
CA ALA A 95 2.77 12.42 26.64
C ALA A 95 2.70 13.81 27.29
N ARG A 96 1.56 14.51 27.17
CA ARG A 96 1.32 15.79 27.87
C ARG A 96 1.17 15.61 29.39
N SER A 97 0.48 14.56 29.84
CA SER A 97 0.32 14.28 31.27
C SER A 97 1.64 13.96 31.98
N PHE A 98 2.61 13.36 31.28
CA PHE A 98 3.97 13.15 31.81
C PHE A 98 4.81 14.45 31.90
N VAL A 99 4.40 15.52 31.22
CA VAL A 99 5.12 16.81 31.18
C VAL A 99 4.45 17.85 32.08
N GLU A 100 3.12 17.83 32.22
CA GLU A 100 2.37 18.80 33.03
C GLU A 100 2.16 18.37 34.48
N GLU A 101 2.14 17.06 34.77
CA GLU A 101 1.90 16.56 36.12
C GLU A 101 3.24 16.06 36.71
N ASP A 102 3.73 16.76 37.72
CA ASP A 102 4.96 16.54 38.50
C ASP A 102 4.89 15.23 39.34
N ARG A 103 4.34 14.15 38.74
CA ARG A 103 4.06 12.80 39.28
C ARG A 103 5.33 11.97 39.53
N VAL A 104 6.51 12.54 39.25
CA VAL A 104 7.81 11.97 39.60
C VAL A 104 7.97 11.83 41.13
N LYS A 105 7.28 12.68 41.91
CA LYS A 105 7.34 12.66 43.39
C LYS A 105 6.47 11.58 44.03
N GLU A 106 5.37 11.18 43.37
CA GLU A 106 4.42 10.21 43.94
C GLU A 106 4.95 8.76 43.87
N TRP A 107 5.84 8.48 42.92
CA TRP A 107 6.47 7.16 42.77
C TRP A 107 7.63 6.94 43.76
N GLN A 108 8.16 8.00 44.40
CA GLN A 108 9.25 7.90 45.39
C GLN A 108 8.80 7.33 46.75
N GLY A 109 7.50 7.32 47.04
CA GLY A 109 6.95 6.83 48.32
C GLY A 109 6.60 5.34 48.34
N ASN A 110 6.75 4.63 47.22
CA ASN A 110 6.23 3.27 47.08
C ASN A 110 7.31 2.22 47.43
N PRO A 111 7.09 1.28 48.37
CA PRO A 111 8.12 0.36 48.87
C PRO A 111 8.81 -0.48 47.79
N TRP A 112 8.06 -0.85 46.74
CA TRP A 112 8.58 -1.62 45.61
C TRP A 112 9.56 -0.85 44.73
N VAL A 113 9.44 0.48 44.65
CA VAL A 113 10.36 1.37 43.92
C VAL A 113 11.66 1.57 44.71
N MET A 114 11.58 1.61 46.04
CA MET A 114 12.75 1.67 46.92
C MET A 114 13.56 0.36 46.89
N GLU A 115 12.88 -0.79 46.82
CA GLU A 115 13.53 -2.10 46.68
C GLU A 115 14.21 -2.24 45.31
N LEU A 116 13.56 -1.76 44.25
CA LEU A 116 14.17 -1.66 42.92
C LEU A 116 15.35 -0.68 42.91
N ALA A 117 15.29 0.44 43.62
CA ALA A 117 16.37 1.40 43.73
C ALA A 117 17.58 0.85 44.51
N ARG A 118 17.35 -0.02 45.51
CA ARG A 118 18.40 -0.74 46.23
C ARG A 118 19.04 -1.85 45.41
N LEU A 119 18.21 -2.61 44.67
CA LEU A 119 18.70 -3.60 43.68
C LEU A 119 19.47 -2.90 42.56
N TRP A 120 19.04 -1.69 42.18
CA TRP A 120 19.70 -0.81 41.23
C TRP A 120 21.07 -0.34 41.73
N ASP A 121 21.20 0.13 42.97
CA ASP A 121 22.48 0.53 43.60
C ASP A 121 23.48 -0.63 43.74
N LEU A 122 22.99 -1.84 44.02
CA LEU A 122 23.83 -3.04 44.08
C LEU A 122 24.29 -3.49 42.68
N SER A 123 23.47 -3.26 41.65
CA SER A 123 23.78 -3.60 40.27
C SER A 123 24.66 -2.57 39.56
N SER A 124 24.53 -1.28 39.89
CA SER A 124 25.31 -0.18 39.30
C SER A 124 26.78 -0.22 39.75
N ALA A 125 27.07 -0.69 40.97
CA ALA A 125 28.43 -0.89 41.46
C ALA A 125 29.22 -1.96 40.67
N HIS A 126 28.55 -2.90 40.02
CA HIS A 126 29.17 -3.91 39.14
C HIS A 126 29.16 -3.54 37.65
N LEU A 127 28.37 -2.53 37.26
CA LEU A 127 28.14 -2.13 35.88
C LEU A 127 28.84 -0.81 35.47
N GLU A 128 29.43 -0.07 36.41
CA GLU A 128 30.33 1.05 36.10
C GLU A 128 31.57 0.60 35.28
N SER A 129 31.95 -0.68 35.30
CA SER A 129 33.03 -1.19 34.45
C SER A 129 32.66 -1.29 32.96
N PHE A 130 31.38 -1.14 32.60
CA PHE A 130 30.89 -1.38 31.23
C PHE A 130 30.19 -0.20 30.55
N ASN A 131 30.09 0.98 31.18
CA ASN A 131 29.67 2.24 30.52
C ASN A 131 28.41 2.14 29.64
N ILE A 132 27.42 1.31 30.00
CA ILE A 132 26.16 1.17 29.26
C ILE A 132 25.02 1.72 30.10
N ASP A 133 24.54 2.89 29.69
CA ASP A 133 23.43 3.63 30.26
C ASP A 133 22.10 2.97 29.86
N LEU A 134 21.67 1.94 30.60
CA LEU A 134 20.42 1.20 30.38
C LEU A 134 19.17 2.10 30.43
N LYS A 135 19.26 3.27 31.08
CA LYS A 135 18.21 4.29 31.09
C LYS A 135 18.01 4.87 29.69
N LYS A 136 19.10 5.10 28.95
CA LYS A 136 19.04 5.45 27.52
C LYS A 136 18.54 4.28 26.69
N VAL A 137 18.99 3.04 26.91
CA VAL A 137 18.53 1.89 26.12
C VAL A 137 17.03 1.62 26.28
N THR A 138 16.48 1.83 27.48
CA THR A 138 15.05 1.60 27.76
C THR A 138 14.18 2.76 27.26
N LEU A 139 14.62 4.01 27.47
CA LEU A 139 13.94 5.19 26.90
C LEU A 139 14.05 5.24 25.38
N GLU A 140 15.21 4.94 24.81
CA GLU A 140 15.42 4.85 23.36
C GLU A 140 14.70 3.64 22.77
N GLY A 141 14.57 2.53 23.51
CA GLY A 141 13.80 1.36 23.09
C GLY A 141 12.31 1.66 22.98
N ILE A 142 11.72 2.31 23.99
CA ILE A 142 10.32 2.76 24.01
C ILE A 142 10.08 3.90 22.99
N GLN A 143 11.05 4.81 22.82
CA GLN A 143 10.98 5.85 21.79
C GLN A 143 11.18 5.31 20.37
N LYS A 144 11.99 4.25 20.17
CA LYS A 144 12.13 3.60 18.87
C LYS A 144 10.91 2.76 18.53
N THR A 145 10.32 2.03 19.47
CA THR A 145 9.10 1.24 19.18
C THR A 145 7.86 2.11 19.06
N SER A 146 7.65 3.09 19.95
CA SER A 146 6.56 4.07 19.77
C SER A 146 6.83 5.01 18.59
N GLY A 147 8.08 5.39 18.33
CA GLY A 147 8.46 6.17 17.15
C GLY A 147 8.24 5.43 15.83
N LEU A 148 8.43 4.10 15.79
CA LEU A 148 8.08 3.28 14.62
C LEU A 148 6.56 3.17 14.42
N LEU A 149 5.79 3.04 15.49
CA LEU A 149 4.33 3.02 15.42
C LEU A 149 3.76 4.40 15.03
N VAL A 150 4.29 5.48 15.62
CA VAL A 150 3.92 6.87 15.33
C VAL A 150 4.35 7.28 13.94
N SER A 151 5.53 6.87 13.46
CA SER A 151 5.96 7.16 12.09
C SER A 151 5.17 6.36 11.06
N GLN A 152 4.77 5.12 11.35
CA GLN A 152 3.85 4.38 10.48
C GLN A 152 2.44 4.97 10.50
N ALA A 153 1.92 5.38 11.66
CA ALA A 153 0.64 6.07 11.77
C ALA A 153 0.66 7.41 11.01
N THR A 154 1.73 8.18 11.14
CA THR A 154 1.92 9.44 10.41
C THR A 154 2.05 9.20 8.90
N ALA A 155 2.75 8.14 8.48
CA ALA A 155 2.87 7.76 7.08
C ALA A 155 1.52 7.32 6.50
N VAL A 156 0.70 6.59 7.27
CA VAL A 156 -0.67 6.24 6.89
C VAL A 156 -1.50 7.52 6.72
N VAL A 157 -1.45 8.45 7.67
CA VAL A 157 -2.16 9.75 7.60
C VAL A 157 -1.69 10.61 6.42
N GLN A 158 -0.38 10.69 6.16
CA GLN A 158 0.16 11.43 5.01
C GLN A 158 -0.27 10.79 3.68
N ASN A 159 -0.32 9.46 3.62
CA ASN A 159 -0.83 8.74 2.47
C ASN A 159 -2.33 8.91 2.26
N VAL A 160 -3.12 9.33 3.25
CA VAL A 160 -4.56 9.65 3.04
C VAL A 160 -4.74 10.77 2.01
N PHE A 161 -3.77 11.66 1.82
CA PHE A 161 -3.85 12.70 0.78
C PHE A 161 -3.59 12.17 -0.64
N THR A 162 -2.79 11.10 -0.80
CA THR A 162 -2.47 10.50 -2.10
C THR A 162 -3.36 9.30 -2.44
N LEU A 163 -3.93 8.65 -1.42
CA LEU A 163 -4.78 7.47 -1.51
C LEU A 163 -6.01 7.68 -2.41
N PRO A 164 -6.78 8.79 -2.33
CA PRO A 164 -7.97 8.99 -3.16
C PRO A 164 -7.64 8.97 -4.65
N LEU A 165 -6.52 9.58 -5.07
CA LEU A 165 -6.12 9.64 -6.47
C LEU A 165 -5.80 8.23 -7.00
N HIS A 166 -5.02 7.45 -6.25
CA HIS A 166 -4.72 6.06 -6.60
C HIS A 166 -5.97 5.17 -6.61
N VAL A 167 -6.86 5.34 -5.63
CA VAL A 167 -8.11 4.58 -5.53
C VAL A 167 -9.06 4.91 -6.69
N ILE A 168 -9.19 6.18 -7.08
CA ILE A 168 -10.02 6.59 -8.22
C ILE A 168 -9.49 5.96 -9.52
N ILE A 169 -8.18 6.05 -9.77
CA ILE A 169 -7.57 5.44 -10.96
C ILE A 169 -7.78 3.93 -10.94
N TRP A 170 -7.47 3.28 -9.82
CA TRP A 170 -7.63 1.84 -9.65
C TRP A 170 -9.08 1.39 -9.90
N LEU A 171 -10.06 2.06 -9.31
CA LEU A 171 -11.49 1.77 -9.49
C LEU A 171 -11.96 2.03 -10.91
N PHE A 172 -11.54 3.13 -11.50
CA PHE A 172 -11.92 3.49 -12.86
C PHE A 172 -11.38 2.44 -13.85
N THR A 173 -10.10 2.09 -13.73
CA THR A 173 -9.50 1.02 -14.53
C THR A 173 -10.17 -0.32 -14.28
N PHE A 174 -10.44 -0.67 -13.01
CA PHE A 174 -11.11 -1.90 -12.65
C PHE A 174 -12.52 -2.00 -13.26
N PHE A 175 -13.30 -0.91 -13.18
CA PHE A 175 -14.62 -0.81 -13.81
C PHE A 175 -14.53 -1.03 -15.32
N PHE A 176 -13.58 -0.38 -15.99
CA PHE A 176 -13.37 -0.54 -17.43
C PHE A 176 -12.93 -1.97 -17.79
N PHE A 177 -12.09 -2.62 -16.99
CA PHE A 177 -11.71 -4.01 -17.20
C PHE A 177 -12.90 -4.97 -17.02
N LEU A 178 -13.82 -4.71 -16.09
CA LEU A 178 -15.03 -5.52 -15.96
C LEU A 178 -16.02 -5.26 -17.11
N LYS A 179 -16.20 -4.00 -17.52
CA LYS A 179 -17.14 -3.59 -18.57
C LYS A 179 -16.67 -4.03 -19.96
N ASP A 180 -15.44 -3.67 -20.32
CA ASP A 180 -14.89 -3.74 -21.67
C ASP A 180 -13.74 -4.76 -21.79
N GLY A 181 -13.52 -5.59 -20.76
CA GLY A 181 -12.40 -6.53 -20.72
C GLY A 181 -12.29 -7.47 -21.92
N LYS A 182 -13.41 -7.92 -22.49
CA LYS A 182 -13.40 -8.76 -23.70
C LYS A 182 -12.85 -8.02 -24.91
N GLU A 183 -13.35 -6.80 -25.16
CA GLU A 183 -12.91 -5.96 -26.27
C GLU A 183 -11.43 -5.55 -26.10
N LEU A 184 -11.01 -5.30 -24.86
CA LEU A 184 -9.62 -5.01 -24.54
C LEU A 184 -8.71 -6.22 -24.85
N CYS A 185 -9.12 -7.42 -24.44
CA CYS A 185 -8.40 -8.66 -24.74
C CYS A 185 -8.30 -8.91 -26.25
N GLU A 186 -9.39 -8.71 -27.00
CA GLU A 186 -9.40 -8.85 -28.45
C GLU A 186 -8.46 -7.85 -29.14
N ARG A 187 -8.44 -6.59 -28.68
CA ARG A 187 -7.50 -5.57 -29.19
C ARG A 187 -6.06 -5.94 -28.91
N VAL A 188 -5.72 -6.33 -27.68
CA VAL A 188 -4.36 -6.77 -27.33
C VAL A 188 -3.97 -7.97 -28.19
N ARG A 189 -4.89 -8.91 -28.40
CA ARG A 189 -4.69 -10.10 -29.23
C ARG A 189 -4.40 -9.74 -30.70
N SER A 190 -5.12 -8.78 -31.27
CA SER A 190 -4.91 -8.31 -32.65
C SER A 190 -3.56 -7.63 -32.91
N LEU A 191 -2.89 -7.12 -31.86
CA LEU A 191 -1.58 -6.48 -31.97
C LEU A 191 -0.41 -7.48 -31.93
N LEU A 192 -0.66 -8.72 -31.48
CA LEU A 192 0.37 -9.74 -31.34
C LEU A 192 0.54 -10.47 -32.68
N PRO A 193 1.74 -10.46 -33.30
CA PRO A 193 2.01 -11.17 -34.55
C PRO A 193 2.26 -12.67 -34.29
N MET A 194 1.26 -13.36 -33.73
CA MET A 194 1.33 -14.78 -33.36
C MET A 194 0.07 -15.53 -33.83
N SER A 195 0.12 -16.86 -33.82
CA SER A 195 -1.06 -17.67 -34.16
C SER A 195 -2.15 -17.52 -33.08
N GLU A 196 -3.42 -17.58 -33.50
CA GLU A 196 -4.57 -17.49 -32.60
C GLU A 196 -4.52 -18.53 -31.45
N ALA A 197 -4.01 -19.74 -31.74
CA ALA A 197 -3.89 -20.82 -30.76
C ALA A 197 -2.82 -20.52 -29.69
N ASP A 198 -1.66 -20.00 -30.10
CA ASP A 198 -0.58 -19.66 -29.17
C ASP A 198 -0.96 -18.48 -28.29
N GLN A 199 -1.65 -17.48 -28.85
CA GLN A 199 -2.16 -16.34 -28.10
C GLN A 199 -3.13 -16.80 -27.00
N ALA A 200 -4.11 -17.65 -27.32
CA ALA A 200 -5.08 -18.15 -26.35
C ALA A 200 -4.40 -18.92 -25.20
N SER A 201 -3.43 -19.79 -25.54
CA SER A 201 -2.63 -20.53 -24.56
C SER A 201 -1.82 -19.61 -23.64
N LEU A 202 -1.23 -18.55 -24.18
CA LEU A 202 -0.48 -17.55 -23.39
C LEU A 202 -1.38 -16.84 -22.38
N PHE A 203 -2.55 -16.37 -22.82
CA PHE A 203 -3.51 -15.71 -21.94
C PHE A 203 -4.02 -16.64 -20.83
N ASP A 204 -4.38 -17.87 -21.18
CA ASP A 204 -4.81 -18.86 -20.19
C ASP A 204 -3.72 -19.15 -19.16
N ARG A 205 -2.45 -19.23 -19.58
CA ARG A 205 -1.32 -19.40 -18.65
C ARG A 205 -1.17 -18.22 -17.70
N ILE A 206 -1.31 -16.98 -18.19
CA ILE A 206 -1.24 -15.77 -17.35
C ILE A 206 -2.39 -15.78 -16.33
N VAL A 207 -3.61 -16.06 -16.78
CA VAL A 207 -4.80 -16.13 -15.92
C VAL A 207 -4.60 -17.21 -14.86
N ASN A 208 -4.18 -18.42 -15.25
CA ASN A 208 -3.93 -19.52 -14.32
C ASN A 208 -2.82 -19.20 -13.32
N ALA A 209 -1.75 -18.52 -13.74
CA ALA A 209 -0.70 -18.08 -12.82
C ALA A 209 -1.22 -17.09 -11.78
N VAL A 210 -2.05 -16.12 -12.21
CA VAL A 210 -2.70 -15.17 -11.29
C VAL A 210 -3.61 -15.91 -10.31
N PHE A 211 -4.46 -16.83 -10.79
CA PHE A 211 -5.33 -17.62 -9.94
C PHE A 211 -4.56 -18.49 -8.95
N ALA A 212 -3.46 -19.10 -9.38
CA ALA A 212 -2.60 -19.93 -8.55
C ALA A 212 -1.94 -19.13 -7.42
N VAL A 213 -1.48 -17.90 -7.67
CA VAL A 213 -0.91 -17.03 -6.63
C VAL A 213 -1.97 -16.56 -5.63
N VAL A 214 -3.21 -16.42 -6.06
CA VAL A 214 -4.31 -15.96 -5.19
C VAL A 214 -4.88 -17.10 -4.32
N HIS A 215 -4.83 -18.34 -4.81
CA HIS A 215 -5.37 -19.52 -4.11
C HIS A 215 -4.32 -20.40 -3.44
N GLY A 216 -3.04 -20.22 -3.78
CA GLY A 216 -1.90 -20.92 -3.18
C GLY A 216 -1.41 -20.22 -1.93
#